data_AF-A0A2T3G152-F1
#
_entry.id   AF-A0A2T3G152-F1
#
_cell.length_a   1.000
_cell.length_b   1.000
_cell.length_c   1.000
_cell.angle_alpha   90.00
_cell.angle_beta   90.00
_cell.angle_gamma   90.00
#
_symmetry.space_group_name_H-M   'P 1'
#
loop_
_entity.id
_entity.type
_entity.pdbx_description
1 polymer ?
#
loop_
_entity_poly.entity_id
_entity_poly.type
_entity_poly.pdbx_seq_one_letter_code
_entity_poly.pdbx_strand_id
1 'polypeptide(L)'
;MWFATDYGTIELYEKCGLEQLIPPHAQSISFNTNPLLFILALADTLEPIKTCCDPDYGLNIEPIEVLNSIECVFNYKHISLLFKNNEIFKKIKKKLDGLENWLDINVEIFENENKIDIIF
;
A
#
# COMPACT_ATOMS: atom_id res chain seq x y z
N MET A 1 6.71 -5.56 -2.97
CA MET A 1 7.85 -4.86 -2.32
C MET A 1 8.57 -4.08 -3.40
N TRP A 2 8.98 -2.84 -3.11
CA TRP A 2 9.62 -1.94 -4.08
C TRP A 2 11.16 -2.03 -4.09
N PHE A 3 11.75 -2.99 -3.37
CA PHE A 3 13.20 -3.21 -3.40
C PHE A 3 13.62 -3.99 -4.64
N ALA A 4 14.77 -3.63 -5.21
CA ALA A 4 15.31 -4.31 -6.38
C ALA A 4 15.88 -5.69 -5.98
N THR A 5 15.27 -6.77 -6.45
CA THR A 5 15.69 -8.15 -6.12
C THR A 5 16.45 -8.85 -7.24
N ASP A 6 16.44 -8.31 -8.45
CA ASP A 6 17.10 -8.87 -9.63
C ASP A 6 18.01 -7.82 -10.30
N TYR A 7 18.99 -8.31 -11.06
CA TYR A 7 20.02 -7.48 -11.69
C TYR A 7 19.45 -6.41 -12.63
N GLY A 8 18.39 -6.73 -13.39
CA GLY A 8 17.78 -5.78 -14.32
C GLY A 8 17.11 -4.62 -13.60
N THR A 9 16.39 -4.92 -12.51
CA THR A 9 15.77 -3.89 -11.66
C THR A 9 16.82 -3.04 -10.95
N ILE A 10 17.93 -3.64 -10.50
CA ILE A 10 19.05 -2.92 -9.88
C ILE A 10 19.63 -1.90 -10.85
N GLU A 11 19.99 -2.31 -12.08
CA GLU A 11 20.58 -1.41 -13.08
C GLU A 11 19.61 -0.26 -13.46
N LEU A 12 18.30 -0.54 -13.53
CA LEU A 12 17.30 0.48 -13.77
C LEU A 12 17.23 1.48 -12.61
N TYR A 13 17.24 1.01 -11.37
CA TYR A 13 17.15 1.86 -10.19
C TYR A 13 18.38 2.75 -10.03
N GLU A 14 19.58 2.25 -10.32
CA GLU A 14 20.80 3.06 -10.38
C GLU A 14 20.69 4.18 -11.42
N LYS A 15 20.21 3.87 -12.63
CA LYS A 15 20.01 4.87 -13.69
C LYS A 15 18.97 5.94 -13.32
N CYS A 16 18.02 5.59 -12.46
CA CYS A 16 16.95 6.48 -12.02
C CYS A 16 17.25 7.20 -10.69
N GLY A 17 18.42 7.00 -10.08
CA GLY A 17 18.76 7.60 -8.78
C GLY A 17 17.91 7.06 -7.62
N LEU A 18 17.56 5.77 -7.67
CA LEU A 18 16.77 5.05 -6.67
C LEU A 18 17.65 4.11 -5.83
N GLU A 19 18.90 4.47 -5.57
CA GLU A 19 19.88 3.63 -4.87
C GLU A 19 19.40 3.24 -3.46
N GLN A 20 18.56 4.07 -2.83
CA GLN A 20 17.94 3.79 -1.52
C GLN A 20 17.04 2.54 -1.51
N LEU A 21 16.68 1.99 -2.68
CA LEU A 21 15.85 0.79 -2.82
C LEU A 21 16.67 -0.45 -3.20
N ILE A 22 18.00 -0.34 -3.25
CA ILE A 22 18.91 -1.40 -3.71
C ILE A 22 19.58 -2.09 -2.51
N PRO A 23 19.40 -3.40 -2.31
CA PRO A 23 20.13 -4.15 -1.28
C PRO A 23 21.66 -4.12 -1.50
N PRO A 24 22.49 -4.17 -0.45
CA PRO A 24 22.14 -4.33 0.97
C PRO A 24 21.80 -3.00 1.68
N HIS A 25 21.84 -1.87 0.97
CA HIS A 25 21.65 -0.53 1.53
C HIS A 25 20.20 -0.04 1.48
N ALA A 26 19.28 -0.92 1.11
CA ALA A 26 17.87 -0.60 1.00
C ALA A 26 17.32 -0.06 2.34
N GLN A 27 16.66 1.09 2.27
CA GLN A 27 16.01 1.74 3.41
C GLN A 27 14.50 1.79 3.20
N SER A 28 13.76 1.80 4.31
CA SER A 28 12.32 2.04 4.28
C SER A 28 12.03 3.38 3.60
N ILE A 29 11.05 3.39 2.70
CA ILE A 29 10.60 4.61 2.06
C ILE A 29 9.86 5.43 3.12
N SER A 30 10.31 6.65 3.42
CA SER A 30 9.72 7.52 4.43
C SER A 30 9.17 8.81 3.85
N PHE A 31 8.03 9.26 4.38
CA PHE A 31 7.43 10.53 4.01
C PHE A 31 8.36 11.71 4.31
N ASN A 32 9.17 11.61 5.37
CA ASN A 32 10.04 12.71 5.80
C ASN A 32 11.30 12.85 4.93
N THR A 33 11.73 11.78 4.26
CA THR A 33 12.93 11.78 3.41
C THR A 33 12.61 11.90 1.93
N ASN A 34 11.58 11.19 1.45
CA ASN A 34 11.13 11.23 0.06
C ASN A 34 9.60 11.12 -0.03
N PRO A 35 8.87 12.23 0.21
CA PRO A 35 7.41 12.23 0.30
C PRO A 35 6.72 11.80 -1.01
N LEU A 36 7.31 12.12 -2.17
CA LEU A 36 6.73 11.74 -3.46
C LEU A 36 6.81 10.23 -3.68
N LEU A 37 7.99 9.63 -3.47
CA LEU A 37 8.12 8.18 -3.58
C LEU A 37 7.25 7.44 -2.55
N PHE A 38 7.16 7.99 -1.33
CA PHE A 38 6.29 7.47 -0.29
C PHE A 38 4.83 7.43 -0.73
N ILE A 39 4.29 8.55 -1.24
CA ILE A 39 2.91 8.63 -1.71
C ILE A 39 2.67 7.64 -2.85
N LEU A 40 3.61 7.53 -3.79
CA LEU A 40 3.49 6.59 -4.92
C LEU A 40 3.48 5.13 -4.45
N ALA A 41 4.38 4.76 -3.55
CA ALA A 41 4.45 3.42 -2.98
C ALA A 41 3.19 3.04 -2.18
N LEU A 42 2.69 3.97 -1.37
CA LEU A 42 1.47 3.78 -0.59
C LEU A 42 0.24 3.66 -1.50
N ALA A 43 0.11 4.53 -2.50
CA ALA A 43 -1.01 4.50 -3.45
C ALA A 43 -1.05 3.22 -4.29
N ASP A 44 0.09 2.75 -4.81
CA ASP A 44 0.15 1.48 -5.56
C ASP A 44 -0.22 0.27 -4.67
N THR A 45 0.12 0.31 -3.39
CA THR A 45 -0.20 -0.77 -2.44
C THR A 45 -1.68 -0.76 -2.05
N LEU A 46 -2.25 0.43 -1.82
CA LEU A 46 -3.64 0.61 -1.40
C LEU A 46 -4.65 0.49 -2.54
N GLU A 47 -4.21 0.40 -3.80
CA GLU A 47 -5.08 0.44 -4.96
C GLU A 47 -6.14 -0.69 -4.88
N PRO A 48 -7.41 -0.34 -4.61
CA PRO A 48 -8.39 -1.33 -4.21
C PRO A 48 -8.93 -2.13 -5.41
N ILE A 49 -8.91 -1.58 -6.62
CA ILE A 49 -9.42 -2.26 -7.82
C ILE A 49 -8.50 -3.43 -8.20
N LYS A 50 -7.18 -3.20 -8.27
CA LYS A 50 -6.12 -4.20 -8.49
C LYS A 50 -6.14 -5.27 -7.40
N THR A 51 -6.58 -4.94 -6.19
CA THR A 51 -6.67 -5.90 -5.09
C THR A 51 -7.96 -6.75 -5.16
N CYS A 52 -9.09 -6.13 -5.51
CA CYS A 52 -10.40 -6.77 -5.41
C CYS A 52 -10.89 -7.36 -6.73
N CYS A 53 -10.63 -6.71 -7.87
CA CYS A 53 -11.13 -7.06 -9.21
C CYS A 53 -10.11 -7.84 -10.05
N ASP A 54 -8.97 -8.23 -9.48
CA ASP A 54 -8.02 -9.11 -10.16
C ASP A 54 -8.71 -10.45 -10.50
N PRO A 55 -8.72 -10.87 -11.79
CA PRO A 55 -9.37 -12.09 -12.25
C PRO A 55 -8.94 -13.34 -11.48
N ASP A 56 -7.72 -13.37 -10.97
CA ASP A 56 -7.16 -14.51 -10.25
C ASP A 56 -7.67 -14.60 -8.80
N TYR A 57 -8.30 -13.55 -8.26
CA TYR A 57 -8.65 -13.42 -6.84
C TYR A 57 -10.16 -13.38 -6.54
N GLY A 58 -11.05 -13.60 -7.52
CA GLY A 58 -12.37 -14.23 -7.29
C GLY A 58 -13.46 -13.44 -6.55
N LEU A 59 -13.32 -12.13 -6.30
CA LEU A 59 -14.47 -11.29 -5.96
C LEU A 59 -14.95 -10.69 -7.26
N ASN A 60 -15.94 -11.31 -7.91
CA ASN A 60 -16.56 -10.80 -9.13
C ASN A 60 -17.42 -9.56 -8.80
N ILE A 61 -16.77 -8.50 -8.30
CA ILE A 61 -17.33 -7.24 -7.84
C ILE A 61 -16.92 -6.18 -8.86
N GLU A 62 -17.89 -5.37 -9.28
CA GLU A 62 -17.65 -4.28 -10.21
C GLU A 62 -16.72 -3.22 -9.57
N PRO A 63 -15.76 -2.64 -10.31
CA PRO A 63 -14.83 -1.65 -9.75
C PRO A 63 -15.51 -0.49 -9.01
N ILE A 64 -16.67 -0.05 -9.50
CA ILE A 64 -17.44 1.02 -8.87
C ILE A 64 -18.00 0.63 -7.50
N GLU A 65 -18.38 -0.64 -7.32
CA GLU A 65 -18.85 -1.15 -6.03
C GLU A 65 -17.71 -1.22 -5.03
N VAL A 66 -16.50 -1.57 -5.48
CA VAL A 66 -15.30 -1.54 -4.64
C VAL A 66 -15.04 -0.13 -4.12
N LEU A 67 -15.00 0.86 -5.01
CA LEU A 67 -14.74 2.25 -4.62
C LEU A 67 -15.80 2.80 -3.67
N ASN A 68 -17.09 2.54 -3.93
CA ASN A 68 -18.20 3.00 -3.08
C ASN A 68 -18.24 2.32 -1.71
N SER A 69 -17.54 1.20 -1.54
CA SER A 69 -17.47 0.47 -0.27
C SER A 69 -16.43 1.04 0.70
N ILE A 70 -15.58 1.98 0.26
CA ILE A 70 -14.46 2.51 1.04
C ILE A 70 -14.72 3.98 1.34
N GLU A 71 -14.81 4.31 2.62
CA GLU A 71 -14.74 5.69 3.09
C GLU A 71 -13.29 5.99 3.48
N CYS A 72 -12.76 7.10 2.99
CA CYS A 72 -11.37 7.50 3.23
C CYS A 72 -11.33 8.89 3.84
N VAL A 73 -10.65 9.01 4.98
CA VAL A 73 -10.38 10.30 5.64
C VAL A 73 -8.88 10.50 5.68
N PHE A 74 -8.41 11.57 5.06
CA PHE A 74 -7.03 12.01 5.14
C PHE A 74 -6.92 13.14 6.15
N ASN A 75 -6.08 12.97 7.16
CA ASN A 75 -5.65 14.03 8.07
C ASN A 75 -4.12 14.09 8.05
N TYR A 76 -3.53 15.15 8.58
CA TYR A 76 -2.08 15.32 8.59
C TYR A 76 -1.39 14.04 9.07
N LYS A 77 -0.60 13.41 8.18
CA LYS A 77 0.18 12.19 8.46
C LYS A 77 -0.63 10.95 8.87
N HIS A 78 -1.92 10.93 8.51
CA HIS A 78 -2.85 9.89 8.90
C HIS A 78 -3.90 9.62 7.82
N ILE A 79 -4.08 8.35 7.46
CA ILE A 79 -5.14 7.89 6.55
C ILE A 79 -6.01 6.91 7.31
N SER A 80 -7.31 7.20 7.37
CA SER A 80 -8.31 6.30 7.93
C SER A 80 -9.18 5.75 6.82
N LEU A 81 -9.26 4.42 6.74
CA LEU A 81 -10.07 3.69 5.76
C LEU A 81 -11.14 2.91 6.50
N LEU A 82 -12.40 3.16 6.18
CA LEU A 82 -13.55 2.43 6.70
C LEU A 82 -14.24 1.67 5.58
N PHE A 83 -14.48 0.37 5.80
CA PHE A 83 -14.99 -0.53 4.77
C PHE A 83 -16.41 -1.01 5.08
N LYS A 84 -17.34 -0.72 4.17
CA LYS A 84 -18.74 -1.19 4.24
C LYS A 84 -18.89 -2.66 3.89
N ASN A 85 -17.89 -3.23 3.20
CA ASN A 85 -17.87 -4.62 2.76
C ASN A 85 -16.72 -5.38 3.44
N ASN A 86 -17.07 -6.42 4.20
CA ASN A 86 -16.11 -7.22 4.97
C ASN A 86 -15.13 -8.00 4.09
N GLU A 87 -15.53 -8.45 2.90
CA GLU A 87 -14.63 -9.18 2.01
C GLU A 87 -13.58 -8.27 1.36
N ILE A 88 -13.95 -7.02 1.05
CA ILE A 88 -13.01 -6.00 0.58
C ILE A 88 -12.03 -5.65 1.70
N PHE A 89 -12.52 -5.44 2.92
CA PHE A 89 -11.68 -5.21 4.10
C PHE A 89 -10.64 -6.31 4.28
N LYS A 90 -11.04 -7.59 4.30
CA LYS A 90 -10.12 -8.73 4.45
C LYS A 90 -9.05 -8.78 3.37
N LYS A 91 -9.38 -8.46 2.12
CA LYS A 91 -8.43 -8.44 1.01
C LYS A 91 -7.40 -7.32 1.15
N ILE A 92 -7.86 -6.10 1.44
CA ILE A 92 -6.97 -4.95 1.60
C ILE A 92 -6.08 -5.15 2.82
N LYS A 93 -6.62 -5.64 3.94
CA LYS A 93 -5.85 -6.05 5.12
C LYS A 93 -4.69 -6.99 4.73
N LYS A 94 -4.97 -8.06 3.98
CA LYS A 94 -3.94 -9.01 3.54
C LYS A 94 -2.87 -8.39 2.64
N LYS A 95 -3.20 -7.33 1.88
CA LYS A 95 -2.22 -6.58 1.08
C LYS A 95 -1.31 -5.69 1.92
N LEU A 96 -1.79 -5.24 3.08
CA LEU A 96 -1.03 -4.43 4.02
C LEU A 96 -0.07 -5.26 4.88
N ASP A 97 -0.24 -6.58 4.93
CA ASP A 97 0.68 -7.48 5.62
C ASP A 97 2.13 -7.28 5.12
N GLY A 98 2.99 -6.82 6.02
CA GLY A 98 4.40 -6.57 5.74
C GLY A 98 4.71 -5.26 5.01
N LEU A 99 3.75 -4.34 4.89
CA LEU A 99 3.97 -2.99 4.35
C LEU A 99 4.97 -2.19 5.21
N GLU A 100 4.86 -2.29 6.54
CA GLU A 100 5.73 -1.63 7.52
C GLU A 100 7.21 -2.03 7.39
N ASN A 101 7.51 -3.16 6.75
CA ASN A 101 8.89 -3.64 6.58
C ASN A 101 9.69 -2.83 5.55
N TRP A 102 9.03 -2.06 4.69
CA TRP A 102 9.68 -1.34 3.59
C TRP A 102 9.10 0.06 3.34
N LEU A 103 7.99 0.41 3.99
CA LEU A 103 7.41 1.74 4.04
C LEU A 103 7.38 2.18 5.52
N ASP A 104 7.89 3.38 5.81
CA ASP A 104 7.96 3.94 7.16
C ASP A 104 6.57 4.41 7.63
N ILE A 105 5.76 3.44 8.05
CA ILE A 105 4.37 3.62 8.51
C ILE A 105 4.09 2.76 9.74
N ASN A 106 2.99 3.07 10.43
CA ASN A 106 2.32 2.20 11.39
C ASN A 106 0.90 1.91 10.89
N VAL A 107 0.50 0.64 10.88
CA VAL A 107 -0.82 0.16 10.43
C VAL A 107 -1.60 -0.38 11.63
N GLU A 108 -2.71 0.27 11.95
CA GLU A 108 -3.64 -0.17 12.99
C GLU A 108 -4.90 -0.76 12.35
N ILE A 109 -5.28 -1.97 12.75
CA ILE A 109 -6.42 -2.70 12.18
C ILE A 109 -7.47 -2.93 13.26
N PHE A 110 -8.68 -2.43 13.02
CA PHE A 110 -9.83 -2.56 13.90
C PHE A 110 -10.87 -3.48 13.26
N GLU A 111 -10.74 -4.79 13.50
CA GLU A 111 -11.59 -5.84 12.90
C GLU A 111 -13.09 -5.62 13.13
N ASN A 112 -13.48 -5.20 14.34
CA ASN A 112 -14.88 -5.03 14.71
C ASN A 112 -15.57 -3.87 13.95
N GLU A 113 -14.77 -2.95 13.42
CA GLU A 113 -15.23 -1.74 12.74
C GLU A 113 -14.96 -1.82 11.23
N ASN A 114 -14.31 -2.87 10.74
CA ASN A 114 -13.74 -2.94 9.39
C ASN A 114 -12.98 -1.65 9.06
N LYS A 115 -12.08 -1.23 9.96
CA LYS A 115 -11.34 0.02 9.85
C LYS A 115 -9.84 -0.23 9.86
N ILE A 116 -9.12 0.54 9.05
CA ILE A 116 -7.67 0.52 8.97
C ILE A 116 -7.16 1.95 9.08
N ASP A 117 -6.27 2.21 10.03
CA ASP A 117 -5.58 3.48 10.17
C ASP A 117 -4.10 3.32 9.78
N ILE A 118 -3.58 4.28 9.02
CA ILE A 118 -2.21 4.29 8.52
C ILE A 118 -1.56 5.62 8.93
N ILE A 119 -0.47 5.57 9.68
CA ILE A 119 0.22 6.72 10.30
C ILE A 119 1.66 6.81 9.78
N PHE A 120 2.18 8.01 9.45
CA PHE A 120 3.52 8.21 8.86
C PHE A 120 4.14 9.61 9.03
#